data_AF-A0A6P4B302-F1
#
_entry.id   AF-A0A6P4B302-F1
#
_cell.length_a   1.000
_cell.length_b   1.000
_cell.length_c   1.000
_cell.angle_alpha   90.00
_cell.angle_beta   90.00
_cell.angle_gamma   90.00
#
_symmetry.space_group_name_H-M   'P 1'
#
loop_
_entity.id
_entity.type
_entity.pdbx_description
1 polymer ?
#
loop_
_entity_poly.entity_id
_entity_poly.type
_entity_poly.pdbx_seq_one_letter_code
_entity_poly.pdbx_strand_id
1 'polypeptide(L)'
;MLLQVADPNMDHHCWERPEDMDTPRNVYKVSAQNPGSDVAAETAAALAAASIVFRSSDPSYSSKLLQTAMKVFDFADRHRGSYSDALSSVVCPFYCSYSGYNVSF
;
A
#
# COMPACT_ATOMS: atom_id res chain seq x y z
N MET A 1 -7.87 0.54 1.92
CA MET A 1 -6.53 0.19 2.39
C MET A 1 -5.72 1.47 2.52
N LEU A 2 -5.06 1.71 3.67
CA LEU A 2 -4.16 2.86 3.84
C LEU A 2 -2.86 2.58 3.06
N LEU A 3 -2.27 3.59 2.42
CA LEU A 3 -1.09 3.40 1.58
C LEU A 3 0.02 4.44 1.75
N GLN A 4 -0.33 5.67 2.16
CA GLN A 4 0.65 6.72 2.41
C GLN A 4 0.29 7.51 3.65
N VAL A 5 1.32 7.94 4.37
CA VAL A 5 1.23 8.79 5.55
C VAL A 5 2.17 9.97 5.31
N ALA A 6 1.66 11.18 5.55
CA ALA A 6 2.26 12.48 5.26
C ALA A 6 2.17 12.96 3.80
N ASP A 7 2.15 14.29 3.67
CA ASP A 7 2.38 14.97 2.40
C ASP A 7 3.88 14.93 2.09
N PRO A 8 4.29 14.40 0.93
CA PRO A 8 5.69 14.15 0.65
C PRO A 8 6.47 15.44 0.41
N ASN A 9 5.84 16.51 -0.07
CA ASN A 9 6.53 17.78 -0.23
C ASN A 9 6.84 18.37 1.14
N MET A 10 5.86 18.44 2.04
CA MET A 10 6.09 18.96 3.39
C MET A 10 7.14 18.14 4.15
N ASP A 11 7.06 16.81 4.06
CA ASP A 11 8.02 15.89 4.69
C ASP A 11 9.45 16.11 4.14
N HIS A 12 9.63 16.23 2.82
CA HIS A 12 10.94 16.45 2.22
C HIS A 12 11.52 17.86 2.42
N HIS A 13 10.69 18.87 2.71
CA HIS A 13 11.17 20.21 3.08
C HIS A 13 11.63 20.27 4.55
N CYS A 14 11.30 19.26 5.36
CA CYS A 14 11.70 19.17 6.76
C CYS A 14 13.02 18.40 6.87
N TRP A 15 14.07 19.07 7.35
CA TRP A 15 15.34 18.44 7.68
C TRP A 15 15.55 18.44 9.19
N GLU A 16 14.88 17.51 9.85
CA GLU A 16 14.91 17.35 11.30
C GLU A 16 15.04 15.85 11.62
N ARG A 17 15.32 15.53 12.88
CA ARG A 17 15.21 14.13 13.32
C ARG A 17 13.72 13.75 13.31
N PRO A 18 13.36 12.50 12.97
CA PRO A 18 11.96 12.11 12.85
C PRO A 18 11.14 12.32 14.13
N GLU A 19 11.76 12.25 15.32
CA GLU A 19 11.13 12.53 16.61
C GLU A 19 10.81 14.01 16.85
N ASP A 20 11.44 14.91 16.10
CA ASP A 20 11.30 16.37 16.25
C ASP A 20 10.38 16.97 15.16
N MET A 21 9.88 16.16 14.22
CA MET A 21 9.08 16.64 13.08
C MET A 21 7.69 17.11 13.50
N ASP A 22 7.38 18.37 13.19
CA ASP A 22 6.05 18.96 13.41
C ASP A 22 5.18 19.02 12.12
N THR A 23 5.66 18.49 10.99
CA THR A 23 4.91 18.49 9.72
C THR A 23 3.65 17.62 9.81
N PRO A 24 2.50 18.05 9.24
CA PRO A 24 1.28 17.23 9.20
C PRO A 24 1.47 15.87 8.52
N ARG A 25 1.15 14.78 9.24
CA ARG A 25 1.27 13.40 8.75
C ARG A 25 -0.08 12.79 8.33
N ASN A 26 -0.73 13.42 7.35
CA ASN A 26 -2.05 13.00 6.85
C ASN A 26 -2.06 11.57 6.29
N VAL A 27 -3.17 10.85 6.44
CA VAL A 27 -3.28 9.46 5.98
C VAL A 27 -4.10 9.39 4.68
N TYR A 28 -3.53 8.74 3.67
CA TYR A 28 -4.15 8.52 2.37
C TYR A 28 -4.47 7.04 2.16
N LYS A 29 -5.59 6.78 1.48
CA LYS A 29 -6.15 5.43 1.31
C LYS A 29 -6.76 5.22 -0.07
N VAL A 30 -6.70 3.98 -0.54
CA VAL A 30 -7.54 3.48 -1.64
C VAL A 30 -8.83 2.88 -1.10
N SER A 31 -9.90 3.03 -1.88
CA SER A 31 -11.24 2.52 -1.60
C SER A 31 -11.87 1.94 -2.87
N ALA A 32 -13.08 1.41 -2.78
CA ALA A 32 -13.80 0.95 -3.96
C ALA A 32 -14.07 2.07 -4.98
N GLN A 33 -14.25 3.31 -4.51
CA GLN A 33 -14.48 4.50 -5.35
C GLN A 33 -13.18 5.07 -5.92
N ASN A 34 -12.08 4.91 -5.19
CA ASN A 34 -10.74 5.37 -5.55
C ASN A 34 -9.78 4.16 -5.51
N PRO A 35 -9.84 3.28 -6.53
CA PRO A 35 -9.12 2.01 -6.52
C PRO A 35 -7.60 2.20 -6.62
N GLY A 36 -6.88 1.13 -6.32
CA GLY A 36 -5.42 1.05 -6.41
C GLY A 36 -4.97 -0.39 -6.41
N SER A 37 -5.22 -1.06 -7.53
CA SER A 37 -4.99 -2.50 -7.72
C SER A 37 -3.53 -2.87 -7.66
N ASP A 38 -2.65 -2.03 -8.20
CA ASP A 38 -1.19 -2.19 -8.14
C ASP A 38 -0.70 -2.24 -6.69
N VAL A 39 -0.92 -1.20 -5.90
CA VAL A 39 -0.45 -1.14 -4.51
C VAL A 39 -1.15 -2.19 -3.62
N ALA A 40 -2.42 -2.47 -3.87
CA ALA A 40 -3.16 -3.50 -3.15
C ALA A 40 -2.66 -4.90 -3.49
N ALA A 41 -2.41 -5.23 -4.76
CA ALA A 41 -1.88 -6.51 -5.17
C ALA A 41 -0.45 -6.73 -4.64
N GLU A 42 0.40 -5.70 -4.66
CA GLU A 42 1.76 -5.78 -4.09
C GLU A 42 1.70 -6.03 -2.57
N THR A 43 0.79 -5.37 -1.86
CA THR A 43 0.59 -5.63 -0.42
C THR A 43 0.06 -7.03 -0.16
N ALA A 44 -0.85 -7.54 -1.01
CA ALA A 44 -1.31 -8.91 -0.93
C ALA A 44 -0.16 -9.91 -1.15
N ALA A 45 0.70 -9.67 -2.15
CA ALA A 45 1.87 -10.49 -2.42
C ALA A 45 2.85 -10.49 -1.23
N ALA A 46 3.14 -9.33 -0.65
CA ALA A 46 3.99 -9.22 0.54
C ALA A 46 3.43 -9.99 1.74
N LEU A 47 2.12 -9.88 2.02
CA LEU A 47 1.45 -10.63 3.09
C LEU A 47 1.46 -12.14 2.82
N ALA A 48 1.23 -12.57 1.59
CA ALA A 48 1.26 -13.98 1.21
C ALA A 48 2.68 -14.55 1.35
N ALA A 49 3.72 -13.83 0.90
CA ALA A 49 5.10 -14.23 1.07
C ALA A 49 5.50 -14.30 2.54
N ALA A 50 5.12 -13.30 3.35
CA ALA A 50 5.35 -13.31 4.79
C ALA A 50 4.65 -14.48 5.49
N SER A 51 3.45 -14.87 5.06
CA SER A 51 2.75 -16.03 5.63
C SER A 51 3.57 -17.32 5.53
N ILE A 52 4.32 -17.50 4.43
CA ILE A 52 5.20 -18.65 4.24
C ILE A 52 6.37 -18.61 5.24
N VAL A 53 6.97 -17.44 5.44
CA VAL A 53 8.09 -17.25 6.39
C VAL A 53 7.68 -17.61 7.81
N PHE A 54 6.49 -17.17 8.25
CA PHE A 54 6.01 -17.39 9.61
C PHE A 54 5.34 -18.75 9.81
N ARG A 55 5.18 -19.57 8.75
CA ARG A 55 4.38 -20.79 8.77
C ARG A 55 4.72 -21.74 9.91
N SER A 56 6.00 -21.88 10.24
CA SER A 56 6.47 -22.81 11.28
C SER A 56 6.66 -22.13 12.63
N SER A 57 7.14 -20.88 12.66
CA SER A 57 7.46 -20.18 13.91
C SER A 57 6.22 -19.60 14.60
N ASP A 58 5.23 -19.18 13.83
CA ASP A 58 3.95 -18.66 14.32
C ASP A 58 2.81 -19.02 13.33
N PRO A 59 2.25 -20.24 13.43
CA PRO A 59 1.19 -20.70 12.54
C PRO A 59 -0.08 -19.84 12.60
N SER A 60 -0.36 -19.24 13.76
CA SER A 60 -1.54 -18.36 13.95
C SER A 60 -1.35 -17.06 13.16
N TYR A 61 -0.18 -16.44 13.29
CA TYR A 61 0.14 -15.22 12.54
C TYR A 61 0.26 -15.49 11.04
N SER A 62 0.90 -16.59 10.64
CA SER A 62 0.92 -17.06 9.25
C SER A 62 -0.50 -17.15 8.67
N SER A 63 -1.43 -17.79 9.38
CA SER A 63 -2.82 -17.93 8.92
C SER A 63 -3.52 -16.57 8.80
N LYS A 64 -3.27 -15.65 9.74
CA LYS A 64 -3.80 -14.28 9.69
C LYS A 64 -3.28 -13.54 8.46
N LEU A 65 -1.97 -13.59 8.19
CA LEU A 65 -1.34 -12.96 7.03
C LEU A 65 -1.94 -13.46 5.71
N LEU A 66 -2.06 -14.79 5.56
CA LEU A 66 -2.62 -15.39 4.34
C LEU A 66 -4.08 -15.00 4.13
N GLN A 67 -4.90 -15.03 5.18
CA GLN A 67 -6.30 -14.59 5.09
C GLN A 67 -6.42 -13.11 4.74
N THR A 68 -5.54 -12.27 5.27
CA THR A 68 -5.50 -10.85 4.90
C THR A 68 -5.05 -10.68 3.45
N ALA A 69 -4.02 -11.39 3.00
CA ALA A 69 -3.56 -11.36 1.61
C ALA A 69 -4.69 -11.66 0.61
N MET A 70 -5.46 -12.73 0.86
CA MET A 70 -6.61 -13.10 0.01
C MET A 70 -7.66 -11.98 -0.06
N LYS A 71 -8.00 -11.34 1.07
CA LYS A 71 -8.97 -10.25 1.10
C LYS A 71 -8.47 -9.01 0.35
N VAL A 72 -7.18 -8.69 0.48
CA VAL A 72 -6.58 -7.53 -0.17
C VAL A 72 -6.45 -7.77 -1.68
N PHE A 73 -6.08 -8.98 -2.10
CA PHE A 73 -6.03 -9.37 -3.51
C PHE A 73 -7.43 -9.35 -4.15
N ASP A 74 -8.44 -9.88 -3.47
CA ASP A 74 -9.83 -9.83 -3.93
C ASP A 74 -10.34 -8.38 -4.07
N PHE A 75 -9.96 -7.48 -3.15
CA PHE A 75 -10.23 -6.06 -3.32
C PHE A 75 -9.56 -5.48 -4.58
N ALA A 76 -8.28 -5.81 -4.81
CA ALA A 76 -7.49 -5.33 -5.94
C ALA A 76 -8.07 -5.80 -7.29
N ASP A 77 -8.52 -7.04 -7.37
CA ASP A 77 -9.07 -7.63 -8.60
C ASP A 77 -10.50 -7.13 -8.90
N ARG A 78 -11.34 -6.95 -7.87
CA ARG A 78 -12.72 -6.45 -8.04
C ARG A 78 -12.81 -4.97 -8.38
N HIS A 79 -11.88 -4.16 -7.89
CA HIS A 79 -11.88 -2.71 -8.10
C HIS A 79 -10.62 -2.29 -8.86
N ARG A 80 -10.65 -2.50 -10.19
CA ARG A 80 -9.48 -2.26 -11.05
C ARG A 80 -9.19 -0.79 -11.26
N GLY A 81 -7.95 -0.38 -11.00
CA GLY A 81 -7.45 0.95 -11.28
C GLY A 81 -6.03 1.17 -10.75
N SER A 82 -5.29 2.10 -11.35
CA SER A 82 -3.98 2.51 -10.85
C SER A 82 -4.16 3.40 -9.62
N TYR A 83 -3.39 3.15 -8.55
CA TYR A 83 -3.49 4.01 -7.36
C TYR A 83 -3.03 5.44 -7.64
N SER A 84 -2.17 5.63 -8.65
CA SER A 84 -1.70 6.96 -9.07
C SER A 84 -2.78 7.76 -9.79
N ASP A 85 -3.78 7.12 -10.41
CA ASP A 85 -4.91 7.85 -10.98
C ASP A 85 -5.81 8.40 -9.86
N ALA A 86 -6.01 7.60 -8.81
CA ALA A 86 -6.83 7.95 -7.66
C ALA A 86 -6.17 9.00 -6.74
N LEU A 87 -4.84 9.01 -6.65
CA LEU A 87 -4.08 9.81 -5.68
C LEU A 87 -2.89 10.56 -6.29
N SER A 88 -2.98 10.91 -7.57
CA SER A 88 -1.90 11.57 -8.33
C SER A 88 -1.24 12.74 -7.59
N SER A 89 -2.03 13.62 -6.97
CA SER A 89 -1.53 14.80 -6.24
C SER A 89 -0.68 14.47 -4.99
N VAL A 90 -0.73 13.23 -4.52
CA VAL A 90 -0.09 12.77 -3.28
C VAL A 90 1.08 11.83 -3.57
N VAL A 91 0.98 11.01 -4.62
CA VAL A 91 1.94 9.92 -4.89
C VAL A 91 2.86 10.25 -6.06
N CYS A 92 2.43 11.13 -6.97
CA CYS A 92 3.27 11.65 -8.05
C CYS A 92 3.84 13.02 -7.67
N PRO A 93 5.11 13.32 -8.04
CA PRO A 93 5.98 12.56 -8.95
C PRO A 93 6.83 11.44 -8.29
N PHE A 94 6.58 11.07 -7.03
CA PHE A 94 7.47 10.19 -6.26
C PHE A 94 7.41 8.71 -6.68
N TYR A 95 6.23 8.09 -6.66
CA TYR A 95 6.04 6.67 -6.97
C TYR A 95 4.87 6.46 -7.94
N CYS A 96 4.87 7.12 -9.09
CA CYS A 96 3.81 6.92 -10.07
C CYS A 96 3.76 5.48 -10.61
N SER A 97 2.56 4.96 -10.81
CA SER A 97 2.30 3.68 -11.46
C SER A 97 2.46 3.82 -12.98
N TYR A 98 3.70 3.72 -13.45
CA TYR A 98 4.01 3.82 -14.88
C TYR A 98 3.66 2.55 -15.67
N SER A 99 3.71 1.39 -15.02
CA SER A 99 3.44 0.08 -15.66
C SER A 99 1.99 -0.37 -15.51
N GLY A 100 1.17 0.40 -14.76
CA GLY A 100 -0.20 0.04 -14.42
C GLY A 100 -0.31 -1.16 -13.48
N TYR A 101 -1.50 -1.75 -13.44
CA TYR A 101 -1.87 -2.80 -12.50
C TYR A 101 -2.03 -4.20 -13.13
N ASN A 102 -1.81 -4.33 -14.44
CA ASN A 102 -1.91 -5.60 -15.16
C ASN A 102 -0.59 -6.38 -15.16
N VAL A 103 0.05 -6.51 -14.01
CA VAL A 103 1.22 -7.38 -13.83
C VAL A 103 0.75 -8.76 -13.39
N SER A 104 1.06 -9.77 -14.20
CA SER A 104 0.77 -11.17 -13.87
C SER A 104 1.69 -11.63 -12.73
N PHE A 105 1.10 -12.01 -11.60
CA PHE A 105 1.78 -12.73 -10.53
C PHE A 105 1.65 -14.25 -10.72
#